data_AF-A0A2W7B2G2-F1
#
_entry.id   AF-A0A2W7B2G2-F1
#
_cell.length_a   1.000
_cell.length_b   1.000
_cell.length_c   1.000
_cell.angle_alpha   90.00
_cell.angle_beta   90.00
_cell.angle_gamma   90.00
#
_symmetry.space_group_name_H-M   'P 1'
#
loop_
_entity.id
_entity.type
_entity.pdbx_description
1 polymer ?
#
loop_
_entity_poly.entity_id
_entity_poly.type
_entity_poly.pdbx_seq_one_letter_code
_entity_poly.pdbx_strand_id
1 'polypeptide(L)'
;MSDRPPYHRFLGVDLGWQSGPTGLCCLHLEGDILRMEALDRLQTAEEILAWISHWAEGSSNAVVAVDAPTLILNETGMVKGNEVASLAGSGK
;
A
#
# COMPACT_ATOMS: atom_id res chain seq x y z
N MET A 1 -7.19 -32.11 5.44
CA MET A 1 -7.31 -30.75 6.01
C MET A 1 -5.92 -30.34 6.43
N SER A 2 -5.39 -29.23 5.89
CA SER A 2 -4.00 -28.83 6.09
C SER A 2 -3.82 -28.30 7.52
N ASP A 3 -2.97 -28.95 8.31
CA ASP A 3 -2.67 -28.65 9.73
C ASP A 3 -1.84 -27.37 9.93
N ARG A 4 -1.82 -26.47 8.94
CA ARG A 4 -1.03 -25.25 9.02
C ARG A 4 -1.83 -24.20 9.81
N PRO A 5 -1.28 -23.62 10.88
CA PRO A 5 -1.97 -22.55 11.60
C PRO A 5 -2.36 -21.43 10.63
N PRO A 6 -3.48 -20.74 10.87
CA PRO A 6 -3.87 -19.61 10.04
C PRO A 6 -2.73 -18.60 10.03
N TYR A 7 -2.25 -18.29 8.83
CA TYR A 7 -1.20 -17.29 8.65
C TYR A 7 -1.83 -15.98 8.15
N HIS A 8 -1.19 -14.89 8.54
CA HIS A 8 -1.59 -13.54 8.16
C HIS A 8 -0.51 -12.92 7.29
N ARG A 9 -0.95 -12.22 6.25
CA ARG A 9 -0.06 -11.47 5.35
C ARG A 9 -0.25 -9.98 5.58
N PHE A 10 0.85 -9.28 5.77
CA PHE A 10 0.87 -7.82 5.86
C PHE A 10 1.69 -7.29 4.69
N LEU A 11 1.05 -6.51 3.83
CA LEU A 11 1.63 -5.99 2.60
C LEU A 11 1.82 -4.48 2.77
N GLY A 12 3.04 -4.01 2.60
CA GLY A 12 3.39 -2.59 2.57
C GLY A 12 3.54 -2.09 1.14
N VAL A 13 2.94 -0.94 0.84
CA VAL A 13 3.00 -0.27 -0.47
C VAL A 13 3.42 1.18 -0.24
N ASP A 14 4.62 1.55 -0.68
CA ASP A 14 5.11 2.93 -0.71
C ASP A 14 4.98 3.45 -2.16
N LEU A 15 3.91 4.21 -2.42
CA LEU A 15 3.54 4.60 -3.78
C LEU A 15 4.52 5.63 -4.38
N GLY A 16 5.25 5.23 -5.42
CA GLY A 16 6.31 6.02 -6.08
C GLY A 16 5.84 7.24 -6.90
N TRP A 17 4.53 7.53 -6.90
CA TRP A 17 3.87 8.63 -7.60
C TRP A 17 4.38 8.86 -9.05
N GLN A 18 4.52 10.12 -9.48
CA GLN A 18 4.81 10.50 -10.87
C GLN A 18 6.24 10.18 -11.35
N SER A 19 7.18 9.86 -10.45
CA SER A 19 8.60 9.90 -10.78
C SER A 19 9.41 8.67 -10.38
N GLY A 20 8.80 7.67 -9.74
CA GLY A 20 9.52 6.46 -9.34
C GLY A 20 8.64 5.22 -9.27
N PRO A 21 9.26 4.03 -9.26
CA PRO A 21 8.53 2.78 -9.02
C PRO A 21 8.12 2.72 -7.54
N THR A 22 6.98 2.08 -7.31
CA THR A 22 6.40 1.82 -5.99
C THR A 22 7.20 0.75 -5.26
N GLY A 23 7.58 1.02 -4.01
CA GLY A 23 8.20 0.04 -3.13
C GLY A 23 7.16 -0.90 -2.54
N LEU A 24 7.44 -2.21 -2.55
CA LEU A 24 6.54 -3.24 -2.06
C LEU A 24 7.25 -4.13 -1.03
N CYS A 25 6.54 -4.52 0.02
CA CYS A 25 7.04 -5.42 1.05
C CYS A 25 5.96 -6.40 1.50
N CYS A 26 6.30 -7.69 1.61
CA CYS A 26 5.41 -8.72 2.14
C CYS A 26 5.98 -9.28 3.44
N LEU A 27 5.18 -9.23 4.50
CA LEU A 27 5.48 -9.85 5.78
C LEU A 27 4.50 -10.99 6.06
N HIS A 28 5.03 -12.08 6.60
CA HIS A 28 4.29 -13.22 7.13
C HIS A 28 4.33 -13.15 8.66
N LEU A 29 3.18 -13.18 9.31
CA LEU A 29 3.07 -13.39 10.75
C LEU A 29 2.74 -14.86 11.05
N GLU A 30 3.68 -15.56 11.68
CA GLU A 30 3.51 -16.93 12.17
C GLU A 30 3.76 -16.94 13.69
N GLY A 31 2.72 -17.20 14.48
CA GLY A 31 2.73 -16.94 15.91
C GLY A 31 2.97 -15.45 16.18
N ASP A 32 4.01 -15.12 16.94
CA ASP A 32 4.41 -13.75 17.27
C ASP A 32 5.62 -13.25 16.46
N ILE A 33 6.00 -13.97 15.40
CA ILE A 33 7.19 -13.63 14.59
C ILE A 33 6.76 -13.11 13.23
N LEU A 34 7.20 -11.88 12.92
CA LEU A 34 7.12 -11.32 11.57
C LEU A 34 8.37 -11.70 10.77
N ARG A 35 8.16 -12.27 9.58
CA ARG A 35 9.21 -12.57 8.61
C ARG A 35 8.95 -11.84 7.32
N MET A 36 10.00 -11.22 6.78
CA MET A 36 9.95 -10.63 5.46
C MET A 36 10.10 -11.71 4.40
N GLU A 37 9.18 -11.74 3.47
CA GLU A 37 9.08 -12.82 2.46
C GLU A 37 9.33 -12.30 1.05
N ALA A 38 8.99 -11.04 0.80
CA ALA A 38 9.31 -10.40 -0.47
C ALA A 38 9.53 -8.90 -0.32
N LEU A 39 10.38 -8.39 -1.19
CA LEU A 39 10.59 -6.99 -1.48
C LEU A 39 10.60 -6.82 -2.99
N ASP A 40 9.93 -5.79 -3.49
CA ASP A 40 9.87 -5.52 -4.92
C ASP A 40 9.77 -4.02 -5.21
N ARG A 41 10.01 -3.65 -6.47
CA ARG A 41 9.79 -2.30 -7.00
C ARG A 41 9.10 -2.37 -8.36
N LEU A 42 7.82 -2.05 -8.38
CA LEU A 42 6.98 -2.15 -9.57
C LEU A 42 6.48 -0.76 -9.98
N GLN A 43 6.32 -0.54 -11.29
CA GLN A 43 6.02 0.78 -11.82
C GLN A 43 4.53 0.98 -12.09
N THR A 44 3.86 -0.05 -12.63
CA THR A 44 2.47 0.09 -13.09
C THR A 44 1.49 -0.36 -12.02
N ALA A 45 0.29 0.25 -12.03
CA ALA A 45 -0.78 -0.15 -11.10
C ALA A 45 -1.19 -1.62 -11.31
N GLU A 46 -1.19 -2.11 -12.55
CA GLU A 46 -1.52 -3.50 -12.86
C GLU A 46 -0.53 -4.48 -12.23
N GLU A 47 0.78 -4.24 -12.37
CA GLU A 47 1.83 -5.05 -11.74
C GLU A 47 1.72 -5.02 -10.21
N ILE A 48 1.46 -3.85 -9.61
CA ILE A 48 1.29 -3.70 -8.17
C ILE A 48 0.07 -4.50 -7.68
N LEU A 49 -1.06 -4.41 -8.36
CA LEU A 49 -2.28 -5.15 -8.01
C LEU A 49 -2.11 -6.67 -8.18
N ALA A 50 -1.42 -7.10 -9.23
CA ALA A 50 -1.09 -8.51 -9.44
C ALA A 50 -0.17 -9.03 -8.34
N TRP A 51 0.83 -8.25 -7.93
CA TRP A 51 1.74 -8.59 -6.83
C TRP A 51 0.99 -8.72 -5.50
N ILE A 52 0.10 -7.76 -5.18
CA ILE A 52 -0.73 -7.82 -3.97
C ILE A 52 -1.60 -9.08 -3.98
N SER A 53 -2.23 -9.38 -5.11
CA SER A 53 -3.10 -10.55 -5.27
C SER A 53 -2.33 -11.86 -5.05
N HIS A 54 -1.13 -11.96 -5.63
CA HIS A 54 -0.26 -13.12 -5.46
C HIS A 54 0.11 -13.37 -3.99
N TRP A 55 0.50 -12.33 -3.25
CA TRP A 55 0.93 -12.50 -1.86
C TRP A 55 -0.23 -12.60 -0.85
N ALA A 56 -1.42 -12.14 -1.22
CA ALA A 56 -2.63 -12.32 -0.42
C ALA A 56 -3.24 -13.72 -0.57
N GLU A 57 -2.93 -14.44 -1.66
CA GLU A 57 -3.52 -15.74 -1.98
C GLU A 57 -3.33 -16.76 -0.86
N GLY A 58 -4.43 -17.45 -0.50
CA GLY A 58 -4.43 -18.51 0.50
C GLY A 58 -4.26 -18.06 1.95
N SER A 59 -4.01 -16.76 2.20
CA SER A 59 -3.93 -16.22 3.56
C SER A 59 -5.31 -16.22 4.23
N SER A 60 -5.32 -16.39 5.56
CA SER A 60 -6.56 -16.29 6.33
C SER A 60 -7.08 -14.85 6.38
N ASN A 61 -6.15 -13.89 6.44
CA ASN A 61 -6.37 -12.46 6.29
C ASN A 61 -5.13 -11.84 5.64
N ALA A 62 -5.36 -10.93 4.70
CA ALA A 62 -4.34 -10.05 4.14
C ALA A 62 -4.69 -8.58 4.44
N VAL A 63 -3.74 -7.84 4.96
CA VAL A 63 -3.87 -6.39 5.20
C VAL A 63 -2.86 -5.66 4.33
N VAL A 64 -3.33 -4.66 3.59
CA VAL A 64 -2.47 -3.80 2.75
C VAL A 64 -2.40 -2.43 3.38
N ALA A 65 -1.20 -2.03 3.82
CA ALA A 65 -0.89 -0.68 4.26
C ALA A 65 -0.29 0.09 3.08
N VAL A 66 -0.94 1.19 2.70
CA VAL A 66 -0.53 2.02 1.56
C VAL A 66 -0.08 3.39 2.08
N ASP A 67 1.18 3.73 1.87
CA ASP A 67 1.71 5.08 2.04
C ASP A 67 1.54 5.86 0.73
N ALA A 68 0.68 6.87 0.78
CA ALA A 68 0.31 7.70 -0.35
C ALA A 68 -0.26 9.04 0.12
N PRO A 69 0.03 10.14 -0.59
CA PRO A 69 -0.67 11.39 -0.35
C PRO A 69 -2.17 11.23 -0.56
N THR A 70 -2.95 11.77 0.39
CA THR A 70 -4.40 11.88 0.24
C THR A 70 -4.72 12.84 -0.90
N LEU A 71 -5.47 12.34 -1.88
CA LEU A 71 -6.01 13.15 -2.97
C LEU A 71 -7.33 13.78 -2.53
N ILE A 72 -7.42 15.11 -2.58
CA ILE A 72 -8.67 15.84 -2.38
C ILE A 72 -9.15 16.30 -3.75
N LEU A 73 -10.30 15.77 -4.18
CA LEU A 73 -10.94 16.16 -5.44
C LEU A 73 -11.64 17.51 -5.27
N ASN A 74 -11.49 18.42 -6.23
CA ASN A 74 -12.30 19.62 -6.35
C ASN A 74 -12.87 19.74 -7.78
N GLU A 75 -13.79 20.69 -7.99
CA GLU A 75 -14.46 20.89 -9.28
C GLU A 75 -13.49 21.21 -10.44
N THR A 76 -12.27 21.67 -10.13
CA THR A 76 -11.23 22.02 -11.11
C THR A 76 -10.14 20.95 -11.30
N GLY A 77 -10.18 19.86 -10.53
CA GLY A 77 -9.17 18.79 -10.58
C GLY A 77 -8.72 18.25 -9.23
N MET A 78 -7.51 17.70 -9.17
CA MET A 78 -6.91 17.12 -7.96
C MET A 78 -5.97 18.13 -7.29
N VAL A 79 -6.11 18.30 -5.97
CA VAL A 79 -5.14 19.05 -5.14
C VAL A 79 -4.54 18.09 -4.12
N LYS A 80 -3.22 18.15 -3.89
CA LYS A 80 -2.58 17.37 -2.84
C LYS A 80 -3.08 17.85 -1.48
N GLY A 81 -3.39 16.94 -0.54
CA GLY A 81 -3.92 17.31 0.78
C GLY A 81 -3.10 18.40 1.53
N ASN A 82 -1.77 18.40 1.40
CA ASN A 82 -0.90 19.42 2.00
C ASN A 82 -1.06 20.82 1.38
N GLU A 83 -1.52 20.94 0.14
CA GLU A 83 -1.76 22.22 -0.55
C GLU A 83 -3.14 22.81 -0.20
N VAL A 84 -4.09 21.99 0.25
CA VAL A 84 -5.40 22.49 0.73
C VAL A 84 -5.24 23.26 2.03
N ALA A 85 -4.29 22.86 2.88
CA ALA A 85 -3.98 23.56 4.13
C ALA A 85 -3.42 24.98 3.90
N SER A 86 -2.71 25.23 2.79
CA SER A 86 -2.15 26.55 2.49
C SER A 86 -3.18 27.51 1.90
N LEU A 87 -4.18 27.01 1.17
CA LEU A 87 -5.28 27.82 0.63
C LEU A 87 -6.26 28.30 1.72
N ALA A 88 -6.42 27.51 2.79
CA ALA A 88 -7.25 27.90 3.94
C ALA A 88 -6.63 29.03 4.81
N GLY A 89 -5.35 29.37 4.59
CA GLY A 89 -4.62 30.39 5.36
C GLY A 89 -4.61 31.80 4.78
N SER A 90 -5.00 31.99 3.51
CA SER A 90 -4.93 33.31 2.81
C SER A 90 -6.22 34.13 2.87
N GLY A 91 -7.19 33.71 3.69
CA GLY A 91 -8.41 34.47 3.96
C GLY A 91 -8.35 35.27 5.27
N LYS A 92 -7.46 36.26 5.35
CA LYS A 92 -7.55 37.38 6.31
C LYS A 92 -7.14 38.68 5.66
#